data_AF-A0A1F9UV93-F1
#
_entry.id   AF-A0A1F9UV93-F1
#
_cell.length_a   1.000
_cell.length_b   1.000
_cell.length_c   1.000
_cell.angle_alpha   90.00
_cell.angle_beta   90.00
_cell.angle_gamma   90.00
#
_symmetry.space_group_name_H-M   'P 1'
#
loop_
_entity.id
_entity.type
_entity.pdbx_description
1 polymer ?
#
loop_
_entity_poly.entity_id
_entity_poly.type
_entity_poly.pdbx_seq_one_letter_code
_entity_poly.pdbx_strand_id
1 'polypeptide(L)' 'MEKNRKEKKKASAAPEIKTAEPAAGGGKSSPYMSRGIYGNYTAGMKKTNQKRKERGLQALPIRPFEEWHQ' A
#
# COMPACT_ATOMS: atom_id res chain seq x y z
N MET A 1 -8.88 27.46 -39.34
CA MET A 1 -10.29 27.10 -39.08
C MET A 1 -10.37 25.59 -39.27
N GLU A 2 -10.89 24.71 -38.43
CA GLU A 2 -11.62 24.80 -37.15
C GLU A 2 -11.60 23.39 -36.50
N LYS A 3 -11.69 23.32 -35.17
CA LYS A 3 -11.68 22.11 -34.31
C LYS A 3 -13.05 21.44 -34.29
N ASN A 4 -13.17 20.14 -33.97
CA ASN A 4 -14.29 19.51 -33.21
C ASN A 4 -14.06 17.98 -33.10
N ARG A 5 -13.47 17.41 -32.04
CA ARG A 5 -14.04 17.09 -30.71
C ARG A 5 -15.39 16.35 -30.78
N LYS A 6 -15.36 15.03 -30.58
CA LYS A 6 -16.50 14.30 -29.97
C LYS A 6 -16.00 13.21 -29.04
N GLU A 7 -15.89 13.62 -27.77
CA GLU A 7 -15.95 12.75 -26.62
C GLU A 7 -17.17 11.83 -26.70
N LYS A 8 -16.99 10.53 -26.44
CA LYS A 8 -17.99 9.77 -25.67
C LYS A 8 -17.25 8.90 -24.65
N LYS A 9 -17.19 9.47 -23.44
CA LYS A 9 -16.90 8.80 -22.18
C LYS A 9 -17.71 7.50 -22.09
N LYS A 10 -17.04 6.35 -22.06
CA LYS A 10 -17.59 5.18 -21.38
C LYS A 10 -17.02 5.19 -19.97
N ALA A 11 -17.79 5.76 -19.05
CA ALA A 11 -17.59 5.55 -17.63
C ALA A 11 -17.85 4.05 -17.38
N SER A 12 -16.81 3.23 -17.47
CA SER A 12 -16.86 1.91 -16.88
C SER A 12 -16.91 2.12 -15.38
N ALA A 13 -18.07 1.82 -14.81
CA ALA A 13 -18.28 1.75 -13.37
C ALA A 13 -17.16 0.89 -12.77
N ALA A 14 -16.23 1.55 -12.07
CA ALA A 14 -15.31 0.84 -11.21
C ALA A 14 -16.16 0.18 -10.13
N PRO A 15 -16.03 -1.13 -9.84
CA PRO A 15 -16.64 -1.68 -8.66
C PRO A 15 -16.10 -0.92 -7.47
N GLU A 16 -16.98 -0.28 -6.70
CA GLU A 16 -16.65 0.28 -5.39
C GLU A 16 -16.06 -0.86 -4.54
N ILE A 17 -14.74 -0.89 -4.46
CA ILE A 17 -14.01 -1.79 -3.58
C ILE A 17 -14.35 -1.30 -2.19
N LYS A 18 -15.37 -1.92 -1.58
CA LYS A 18 -15.68 -1.77 -0.16
C LYS A 18 -14.37 -2.02 0.59
N THR A 19 -13.80 -0.96 1.14
CA THR A 19 -12.67 -1.04 2.05
C THR A 19 -13.12 -1.94 3.19
N ALA A 20 -12.70 -3.20 3.16
CA ALA A 20 -12.89 -4.11 4.27
C ALA A 20 -12.20 -3.46 5.47
N GLU A 21 -13.00 -3.12 6.47
CA GLU A 21 -12.56 -2.79 7.82
C GLU A 21 -11.48 -3.81 8.22
N PRO A 22 -10.26 -3.39 8.62
CA PRO A 22 -9.29 -4.35 9.12
C PRO A 22 -9.87 -4.93 10.40
N ALA A 23 -10.30 -6.19 10.32
CA ALA A 23 -10.68 -6.97 11.47
C ALA A 23 -9.52 -6.87 12.48
N ALA A 24 -9.79 -6.27 13.64
CA ALA A 24 -8.90 -6.27 14.79
C ALA A 24 -8.83 -7.71 15.31
N GLY A 25 -8.09 -8.55 14.59
CA GLY A 25 -7.82 -9.92 14.95
C GLY A 25 -6.81 -9.93 16.08
N GLY A 26 -7.20 -10.43 17.25
CA GLY A 26 -6.28 -10.85 18.29
C GLY A 26 -5.43 -12.02 17.77
N GLY A 27 -4.46 -11.73 16.91
CA GLY A 27 -3.50 -12.67 16.36
C GLY A 27 -2.49 -13.03 17.43
N LYS A 28 -2.35 -14.33 17.70
CA LYS A 28 -1.33 -14.86 18.60
C LYS A 28 0.03 -14.34 18.15
N SER A 29 0.66 -13.54 19.01
CA SER A 29 2.00 -13.00 18.86
C SER A 29 2.93 -14.08 18.27
N SER A 30 3.31 -13.95 16.99
CA SER A 30 4.25 -14.88 16.36
C SER A 30 5.62 -14.71 17.04
N PRO A 31 6.16 -15.75 17.71
CA PRO A 31 7.41 -15.64 18.48
C PRO A 31 8.62 -15.33 17.58
N TYR A 32 8.45 -15.41 16.26
CA TYR A 32 9.46 -15.11 15.26
C TYR A 32 9.49 -13.63 14.85
N MET A 33 8.45 -12.84 15.14
CA MET A 33 8.30 -11.47 14.63
C MET A 33 8.78 -10.43 15.65
N SER A 34 10.03 -10.54 16.09
CA SER A 34 10.61 -9.61 17.09
C SER A 34 10.75 -8.16 16.59
N ARG A 35 10.76 -7.21 17.53
CA ARG A 35 10.96 -5.76 17.25
C ARG A 35 12.25 -5.49 16.44
N GLY A 36 13.30 -6.28 16.67
CA GLY A 36 14.55 -6.19 15.91
C GLY A 36 14.39 -6.58 14.43
N ILE A 37 13.63 -7.63 14.14
CA ILE A 37 13.35 -8.08 12.77
C ILE A 37 12.45 -7.06 12.06
N TYR A 38 11.48 -6.50 12.78
CA TYR A 38 10.68 -5.38 12.28
C TYR A 38 11.54 -4.14 11.95
N GLY A 39 12.55 -3.84 12.77
CA GLY A 39 13.52 -2.78 12.47
C GLY A 39 14.21 -2.99 11.11
N ASN A 40 14.67 -4.21 10.84
CA ASN A 40 15.27 -4.57 9.55
C ASN A 40 14.28 -4.47 8.38
N TYR A 41 13.04 -4.93 8.58
CA TYR A 41 11.96 -4.80 7.59
C TYR A 41 11.71 -3.33 7.22
N THR A 42 11.53 -2.46 8.22
CA THR A 42 11.24 -1.04 7.97
C THR A 42 12.41 -0.31 7.32
N ALA A 43 13.66 -0.64 7.67
CA ALA A 43 14.85 -0.09 7.02
C ALA A 43 14.92 -0.49 5.53
N GLY A 44 14.67 -1.77 5.22
CA GLY A 44 14.61 -2.27 3.85
C GLY A 44 13.49 -1.65 3.02
N MET A 45 12.31 -1.48 3.62
CA MET A 45 11.16 -0.80 3.01
C MET A 45 11.46 0.67 2.72
N LYS A 46 12.09 1.41 3.65
CA LYS A 46 12.47 2.81 3.43
C LYS A 46 13.41 2.96 2.23
N LYS A 47 14.44 2.11 2.13
CA LYS A 47 15.38 2.12 1.00
C LYS A 47 14.68 1.79 -0.33
N THR A 48 13.76 0.83 -0.31
CA THR A 48 12.95 0.48 -1.48
C THR A 48 12.03 1.62 -1.89
N ASN A 49 11.38 2.27 -0.94
CA ASN A 49 10.51 3.40 -1.18
C ASN A 49 11.25 4.62 -1.71
N GLN A 50 12.48 4.85 -1.24
CA GLN A 50 13.35 5.88 -1.81
C GLN A 50 13.61 5.62 -3.30
N LYS A 51 14.03 4.39 -3.66
CA LYS A 51 14.24 4.00 -5.06
C LYS A 51 12.96 4.08 -5.91
N ARG A 52 11.80 3.79 -5.31
CA ARG A 52 10.49 3.92 -5.97
C ARG A 52 10.18 5.39 -6.27
N LYS A 53 10.39 6.29 -5.29
CA LYS A 53 10.21 7.73 -5.48
C LYS A 53 11.13 8.29 -6.56
N GLU A 54 12.39 7.87 -6.60
CA GLU A 54 13.34 8.26 -7.65
C GLU A 54 12.89 7.82 -9.05
N ARG A 55 12.10 6.74 -9.13
CA ARG A 55 11.49 6.23 -10.37
C ARG A 55 10.10 6.82 -10.65
N GLY A 56 9.65 7.80 -9.86
CA GLY A 56 8.29 8.37 -9.97
C GLY A 56 7.17 7.43 -9.53
N LEU A 57 7.51 6.32 -8.85
CA LEU A 57 6.54 5.37 -8.31
C LEU A 57 6.11 5.79 -6.90
N GLN A 58 4.86 5.50 -6.56
CA GLN A 58 4.38 5.69 -5.20
C GLN A 58 5.10 4.74 -4.22
N ALA A 59 5.27 5.23 -2.99
CA ALA A 59 5.85 4.46 -1.90
C ALA A 59 4.90 3.33 -1.48
N LEU A 60 5.46 2.17 -1.16
CA LEU A 60 4.70 1.07 -0.56
C LEU A 60 4.38 1.40 0.91
N PRO A 61 3.17 1.08 1.38
CA PRO A 61 2.81 1.28 2.78
C PRO A 61 3.68 0.37 3.67
N ILE A 62 4.26 0.96 4.71
CA ILE A 62 4.96 0.22 5.76
C ILE A 62 3.92 -0.08 6.83
N ARG A 63 3.62 -1.36 7.04
CA ARG A 63 2.71 -1.77 8.10
C ARG A 63 3.31 -1.45 9.46
N PRO A 64 2.53 -0.96 10.44
CA PRO A 64 2.99 -0.81 11.81
C PRO A 64 3.30 -2.17 12.42
N PHE A 65 4.10 -2.15 13.50
CA PHE A 65 4.56 -3.39 14.14
C PHE A 65 3.41 -4.29 14.56
N GLU A 66 2.34 -3.73 15.14
CA GLU A 66 1.19 -4.51 15.61
C GLU A 66 0.47 -5.27 14.48
N GLU A 67 0.37 -4.67 13.29
CA GLU A 67 -0.20 -5.33 12.10
C GLU A 67 0.77 -6.31 11.44
N TRP A 68 2.08 -6.09 11.61
CA TRP A 68 3.12 -6.97 11.07
C TRP A 68 3.37 -8.20 11.97
N HIS A 69 3.15 -8.05 13.27
CA HIS A 69 3.38 -9.08 14.30
C HIS A 69 2.23 -10.10 14.43
N GLN A 70 1.03 -9.73 13.98
CA GLN A 70 -0.15 -10.62 13.94
C GLN A 70 0.05 -11.78 12.97
#